data_AF-A0A953UJP6-F1
#
_entry.id   AF-A0A953UJP6-F1
#
_cell.length_a   1.000
_cell.length_b   1.000
_cell.length_c   1.000
_cell.angle_alpha   90.00
_cell.angle_beta   90.00
_cell.angle_gamma   90.00
#
_symmetry.space_group_name_H-M   'P 1'
#
loop_
_entity.id
_entity.type
_entity.pdbx_description
1 polymer ?
#
loop_
_entity_poly.entity_id
_entity_poly.type
_entity_poly.pdbx_seq_one_letter_code
_entity_poly.pdbx_strand_id
1 'polypeptide(L)'
;MGHRQLRRETPGGPAQHVPFIPAPSGASVNQPVDVQAYYRQITDVDIGEIARELLGGRITQDSRQTLFCDCPNHRSQSHQSLHIMLDKQGWYCFGCGVGGDVLQLVEFVHDGVVTRGQSGKMPESHRQARDFLAARVGAPPLSQLGRTAEEIAEAEEQHRLTLRVRDALTALADLYHQRLAGNAEVLAWFKSKYGIGEETIFRLKIGFADNAEPSVVRQVSRRAGLAVPHGEAGGHRPPPQETRILCGARHQ
;
A
#
# COMPACT_ATOMS: atom_id res chain seq x y z
N MET A 1 -101.21 -21.34 9.42
CA MET A 1 -100.30 -22.43 8.96
C MET A 1 -99.42 -21.83 7.86
N GLY A 2 -98.10 -21.73 7.92
CA GLY A 2 -97.12 -22.15 8.91
C GLY A 2 -95.87 -21.27 8.76
N HIS A 3 -95.12 -21.18 9.87
CA HIS A 3 -93.81 -20.55 9.95
C HIS A 3 -92.79 -21.29 9.06
N ARG A 4 -91.87 -20.57 8.41
CA ARG A 4 -90.59 -21.15 7.99
C ARG A 4 -89.43 -20.20 8.19
N GLN A 5 -88.44 -20.74 8.88
CA GLN A 5 -87.31 -20.11 9.54
C GLN A 5 -86.25 -19.51 8.62
N LEU A 6 -85.64 -18.44 9.14
CA LEU A 6 -84.31 -17.94 8.82
C LEU A 6 -83.27 -19.08 8.93
N ARG A 7 -82.57 -19.36 7.83
CA ARG A 7 -81.34 -20.17 7.86
C ARG A 7 -80.14 -19.23 7.93
N ARG A 8 -79.40 -19.36 9.04
CA ARG A 8 -78.01 -18.91 9.18
C ARG A 8 -77.14 -19.85 8.35
N GLU A 9 -76.29 -19.28 7.51
CA GLU A 9 -75.22 -20.00 6.81
C GLU A 9 -73.90 -19.75 7.52
N THR A 10 -73.29 -20.82 8.02
CA THR A 10 -71.84 -21.01 8.15
C THR A 10 -71.53 -22.34 7.46
N PRO A 11 -70.47 -22.41 6.64
CA PRO A 11 -69.19 -22.93 7.12
C PRO A 11 -67.99 -22.13 6.55
N GLY A 12 -66.86 -21.97 7.24
CA GLY A 12 -66.05 -23.07 7.74
C GLY A 12 -65.11 -23.57 6.64
N GLY A 13 -64.16 -22.73 6.21
CA GLY A 13 -63.01 -23.14 5.38
C GLY A 13 -61.73 -23.08 6.23
N PRO A 14 -60.81 -24.04 6.12
CA PRO A 14 -59.61 -24.07 6.96
C PRO A 14 -58.70 -22.89 6.62
N ALA A 15 -58.14 -22.26 7.66
CA ALA A 15 -57.08 -21.28 7.52
C ALA A 15 -55.90 -21.94 6.79
N GLN A 16 -55.61 -21.50 5.58
CA GLN A 16 -54.41 -21.91 4.87
C GLN A 16 -53.22 -21.44 5.69
N HIS A 17 -52.44 -22.41 6.19
CA HIS A 17 -51.16 -22.15 6.82
C HIS A 17 -50.24 -21.52 5.76
N VAL A 18 -50.11 -20.20 5.80
CA VAL A 18 -49.05 -19.50 5.09
C VAL A 18 -47.75 -19.89 5.81
N PRO A 19 -46.77 -20.51 5.14
CA PRO A 19 -45.50 -20.77 5.77
C PRO A 19 -44.87 -19.42 6.11
N PHE A 20 -44.52 -19.24 7.38
CA PHE A 20 -43.69 -18.13 7.83
C PHE A 20 -42.33 -18.31 7.16
N ILE A 21 -42.08 -17.57 6.08
CA ILE A 21 -40.76 -17.45 5.49
C ILE A 21 -40.00 -16.50 6.43
N PRO A 22 -39.03 -16.98 7.23
CA PRO A 22 -38.19 -16.06 7.97
C PRO A 22 -37.47 -15.18 6.94
N ALA A 23 -37.57 -13.86 7.11
CA ALA A 23 -36.74 -12.92 6.38
C ALA A 23 -35.28 -13.39 6.49
N PRO A 24 -34.48 -13.33 5.40
CA PRO A 24 -33.07 -13.65 5.52
C PRO A 24 -32.50 -12.74 6.59
N SER A 25 -32.14 -13.35 7.73
CA SER A 25 -31.38 -12.68 8.77
C SER A 25 -30.17 -12.08 8.08
N GLY A 26 -30.18 -10.76 7.94
CA GLY A 26 -29.03 -9.98 7.52
C GLY A 26 -27.96 -10.20 8.57
N ALA A 27 -27.20 -11.28 8.40
CA ALA A 27 -25.86 -11.37 8.92
C ALA A 27 -25.14 -10.18 8.27
N SER A 28 -25.10 -9.07 9.00
CA SER A 28 -24.04 -8.10 8.87
C SER A 28 -22.76 -8.89 9.14
N VAL A 29 -22.23 -9.49 8.07
CA VAL A 29 -20.90 -10.04 8.11
C VAL A 29 -20.03 -8.80 8.19
N ASN A 30 -19.69 -8.42 9.41
CA ASN A 30 -18.65 -7.44 9.68
C ASN A 30 -17.33 -8.09 9.26
N GLN A 31 -17.13 -8.28 7.95
CA GLN A 31 -15.87 -8.71 7.40
C GLN A 31 -14.91 -7.54 7.58
N PRO A 32 -13.71 -7.77 8.13
CA PRO A 32 -12.70 -6.74 8.17
C PRO A 32 -12.48 -6.25 6.74
N VAL A 33 -12.64 -4.94 6.53
CA VAL A 33 -12.39 -4.32 5.23
C VAL A 33 -10.96 -4.65 4.83
N ASP A 34 -10.81 -5.47 3.80
CA ASP A 34 -9.52 -5.76 3.21
C ASP A 34 -9.05 -4.51 2.46
N VAL A 35 -8.29 -3.68 3.17
CA VAL A 35 -7.71 -2.43 2.65
C VAL A 35 -6.83 -2.71 1.43
N GLN A 36 -6.15 -3.86 1.38
CA GLN A 36 -5.30 -4.22 0.25
C GLN A 36 -6.14 -4.60 -0.98
N ALA A 37 -7.28 -5.26 -0.79
CA ALA A 37 -8.24 -5.50 -1.86
C ALA A 37 -8.87 -4.19 -2.35
N TYR A 38 -9.19 -3.26 -1.43
CA TYR A 38 -9.71 -1.94 -1.79
C TYR A 38 -8.73 -1.15 -2.65
N TYR A 39 -7.46 -1.04 -2.23
CA TYR A 39 -6.46 -0.33 -3.02
C TYR A 39 -6.25 -0.98 -4.39
N ARG A 40 -6.18 -2.32 -4.44
CA ARG A 40 -6.13 -3.04 -5.72
C ARG A 40 -7.30 -2.67 -6.62
N GLN A 41 -8.51 -2.67 -6.09
CA GLN A 41 -9.73 -2.34 -6.85
C GLN A 41 -9.69 -0.91 -7.42
N ILE A 42 -9.34 0.09 -6.62
CA ILE A 42 -9.36 1.49 -7.09
C ILE A 42 -8.19 1.83 -8.02
N THR A 43 -7.08 1.07 -7.94
CA THR A 43 -5.93 1.25 -8.83
C THR A 43 -6.01 0.39 -10.09
N ASP A 44 -6.95 -0.55 -10.17
CA ASP A 44 -7.22 -1.36 -11.37
C ASP A 44 -8.03 -0.56 -12.41
N VAL A 45 -7.48 0.60 -12.77
CA VAL A 45 -8.02 1.50 -13.78
C VAL A 45 -6.95 1.81 -14.80
N ASP A 46 -7.35 2.04 -16.05
CA ASP A 46 -6.39 2.36 -17.11
C ASP A 46 -5.78 3.75 -16.87
N ILE A 47 -4.46 3.80 -16.68
CA ILE A 47 -3.74 5.06 -16.42
C ILE A 47 -3.86 6.03 -17.60
N GLY A 48 -4.02 5.53 -18.82
CA GLY A 48 -4.20 6.33 -20.03
C GLY A 48 -5.55 7.03 -20.07
N GLU A 49 -6.62 6.40 -19.59
CA GLU A 49 -7.92 7.05 -19.42
C GLU A 49 -7.82 8.20 -18.40
N ILE A 50 -7.26 7.91 -17.22
CA ILE A 50 -7.08 8.91 -16.16
C ILE A 50 -6.16 10.04 -16.62
N ALA A 51 -5.06 9.73 -17.32
CA ALA A 51 -4.17 10.74 -17.86
C ALA A 51 -4.86 11.63 -18.91
N ARG A 52 -5.68 11.07 -19.81
CA ARG A 52 -6.42 11.87 -20.80
C ARG A 52 -7.47 12.77 -20.16
N GLU A 53 -8.11 12.31 -19.09
CA GLU A 53 -9.04 13.12 -18.30
C GLU A 53 -8.32 14.29 -17.60
N LEU A 54 -7.24 13.99 -16.86
CA LEU A 54 -6.56 14.99 -16.03
C LEU A 54 -5.64 15.92 -16.81
N LEU A 55 -5.02 15.42 -17.88
CA LEU A 55 -3.96 16.11 -18.64
C LEU A 55 -4.36 16.38 -20.09
N GLY A 56 -5.63 16.23 -20.48
CA GLY A 56 -6.06 16.33 -21.89
C GLY A 56 -5.54 17.57 -22.63
N GLY A 57 -5.56 18.75 -21.98
CA GLY A 57 -5.04 19.99 -22.55
C GLY A 57 -3.50 20.16 -22.53
N ARG A 58 -2.79 19.21 -21.95
CA ARG A 58 -1.33 19.19 -21.78
C ARG A 58 -0.65 18.05 -22.52
N ILE A 59 -1.41 17.15 -23.15
CA ILE A 59 -0.85 16.09 -24.00
C ILE A 59 -0.28 16.74 -25.26
N THR A 60 1.03 16.66 -25.42
CA THR A 60 1.75 17.21 -26.57
C THR A 60 1.99 16.17 -27.65
N GLN A 61 2.04 14.89 -27.29
CA GLN A 61 2.11 13.77 -28.23
C GLN A 61 1.44 12.52 -27.66
N ASP A 62 0.55 11.91 -28.44
CA ASP A 62 -0.08 10.61 -28.13
C ASP A 62 0.53 9.55 -29.05
N SER A 63 1.19 8.55 -28.45
CA SER A 63 1.68 7.36 -29.15
C SER A 63 1.03 6.11 -28.57
N ARG A 64 1.05 5.01 -29.33
CA ARG A 64 0.42 3.74 -28.92
C ARG A 64 0.84 3.23 -27.54
N GLN A 65 2.06 3.53 -27.11
CA GLN A 65 2.64 3.03 -25.86
C GLN A 65 2.87 4.13 -24.83
N THR A 66 2.88 5.39 -25.23
CA THR A 66 3.28 6.48 -24.33
C THR A 66 2.57 7.79 -24.68
N LEU A 67 2.03 8.46 -23.68
CA LEU A 67 1.60 9.84 -23.77
C LEU A 67 2.75 10.73 -23.29
N PHE A 68 3.10 11.74 -24.08
CA PHE A 68 4.01 12.80 -23.69
C PHE A 68 3.19 14.03 -23.35
N CYS A 69 3.43 14.58 -22.17
CA CYS A 69 2.67 15.68 -21.61
C CYS A 69 3.60 16.80 -21.15
N ASP A 70 3.09 18.03 -21.22
CA ASP A 70 3.67 19.14 -20.50
C ASP A 70 3.33 19.01 -19.01
N CYS A 71 4.35 19.03 -18.16
CA CYS A 71 4.16 18.80 -16.74
C CYS A 71 3.39 19.98 -16.09
N PRO A 72 2.36 19.74 -15.28
CA PRO A 72 1.67 20.83 -14.56
C PRO A 72 2.53 21.47 -13.47
N ASN A 73 3.54 20.76 -12.96
CA ASN A 73 4.29 21.12 -11.74
C ASN A 73 5.67 21.73 -12.00
N HIS A 74 6.12 21.83 -13.26
CA HIS A 74 7.30 22.60 -13.63
C HIS A 74 7.19 23.04 -15.09
N ARG A 75 8.04 24.00 -15.51
CA ARG A 75 8.14 24.41 -16.92
C ARG A 75 9.34 23.75 -17.57
N SER A 76 9.09 22.93 -18.59
CA SER A 76 10.14 22.32 -19.42
C SER A 76 10.26 23.02 -20.76
N GLN A 77 11.48 23.10 -21.31
CA GLN A 77 11.68 23.65 -22.66
C GLN A 77 11.09 22.76 -23.76
N SER A 78 11.08 21.44 -23.55
CA SER A 78 10.53 20.48 -24.51
C SER A 78 9.01 20.33 -24.43
N HIS A 79 8.37 20.80 -23.36
CA HIS A 79 6.95 20.57 -23.05
C HIS A 79 6.52 19.09 -23.12
N GLN A 80 7.48 18.18 -22.92
CA GLN A 80 7.34 16.73 -23.05
C GLN A 80 8.02 16.00 -21.89
N SER A 81 8.12 16.66 -20.73
CA SER A 81 8.85 16.15 -19.58
C SER A 81 8.12 15.06 -18.81
N LEU A 82 6.78 14.97 -18.94
CA LEU A 82 5.95 13.98 -18.28
C LEU A 82 5.57 12.88 -19.27
N HIS A 83 6.01 11.65 -18.99
CA HIS A 83 5.74 10.48 -19.82
C HIS A 83 4.79 9.53 -19.09
N ILE A 84 3.66 9.19 -19.72
CA ILE A 84 2.70 8.18 -19.23
C ILE A 84 2.86 6.93 -20.08
N MET A 85 3.38 5.84 -19.51
CA MET A 85 3.61 4.55 -20.18
C MET A 85 2.35 3.69 -20.08
N LEU A 86 1.64 3.53 -21.20
CA LEU A 86 0.35 2.84 -21.27
C LEU A 86 0.50 1.32 -21.15
N ASP A 87 1.61 0.77 -21.64
CA ASP A 87 1.94 -0.65 -21.55
C ASP A 87 2.30 -1.08 -20.12
N LYS A 88 2.97 -0.20 -19.37
CA LYS A 88 3.43 -0.44 -18.00
C LYS A 88 2.47 0.04 -16.93
N GLN A 89 1.39 0.72 -17.33
CA GLN A 89 0.41 1.34 -16.43
C GLN A 89 1.08 2.22 -15.36
N GLY A 90 2.03 3.06 -15.79
CA GLY A 90 2.82 3.91 -14.90
C GLY A 90 3.35 5.16 -15.58
N TRP A 91 3.93 6.08 -14.82
CA TRP A 91 4.39 7.37 -15.34
C TRP A 91 5.68 7.85 -14.71
N TYR A 92 6.35 8.77 -15.39
CA TYR A 92 7.53 9.46 -14.87
C TYR A 92 7.64 10.87 -15.44
N CYS A 93 7.93 11.84 -14.58
CA CYS A 93 8.28 13.20 -14.96
C CYS A 93 9.79 13.40 -14.86
N PHE A 94 10.47 13.55 -16.00
CA PHE A 94 11.91 13.75 -16.08
C PHE A 94 12.38 15.09 -15.52
N GLY A 95 11.51 16.11 -15.48
CA GLY A 95 11.85 17.40 -14.88
C GLY A 95 11.67 17.46 -13.37
N CYS A 96 10.65 16.78 -12.83
CA CYS A 96 10.38 16.73 -11.39
C CYS A 96 11.10 15.57 -10.68
N GLY A 97 11.55 14.55 -11.42
CA GLY A 97 12.20 13.37 -10.86
C GLY A 97 11.26 12.39 -10.14
N VAL A 98 9.95 12.53 -10.34
CA VAL A 98 8.90 11.73 -9.68
C VAL A 98 8.14 10.88 -10.70
N GLY A 99 7.49 9.83 -10.22
CA GLY A 99 6.72 8.91 -11.03
C GLY A 99 5.92 7.94 -10.17
N GLY A 100 5.21 7.01 -10.78
CA GLY A 100 4.37 6.13 -10.00
C GLY A 100 3.32 5.36 -10.78
N ASP A 101 2.38 4.83 -10.02
CA ASP A 101 1.12 4.28 -10.50
C ASP A 101 0.07 5.38 -10.74
N VAL A 102 -1.15 4.97 -11.07
CA VAL A 102 -2.28 5.85 -11.35
C VAL A 102 -2.71 6.68 -10.13
N LEU A 103 -2.63 6.15 -8.91
CA LEU A 103 -2.96 6.89 -7.70
C LEU A 103 -1.96 8.03 -7.48
N GLN A 104 -0.68 7.73 -7.65
CA GLN A 104 0.40 8.71 -7.59
C GLN A 104 0.32 9.74 -8.72
N LEU A 105 -0.21 9.35 -9.89
CA LEU A 105 -0.45 10.28 -10.99
C LEU A 105 -1.52 11.31 -10.59
N VAL A 106 -2.65 10.86 -10.06
CA VAL A 106 -3.75 11.73 -9.63
C VAL A 106 -3.25 12.71 -8.55
N GLU A 107 -2.56 12.20 -7.53
CA GLU A 107 -1.99 13.01 -6.45
C GLU A 107 -1.01 14.05 -7.01
N PHE A 108 -0.15 13.65 -7.94
CA PHE A 108 0.82 14.55 -8.55
C PHE A 108 0.15 15.64 -9.38
N VAL A 109 -0.88 15.32 -10.16
CA VAL A 109 -1.54 16.30 -11.04
C VAL A 109 -2.35 17.31 -10.23
N HIS A 110 -2.98 16.89 -9.12
CA HIS A 110 -3.78 17.77 -8.27
C HIS A 110 -2.95 18.61 -7.31
N ASP A 111 -1.99 18.00 -6.60
CA ASP A 111 -1.30 18.62 -5.47
C ASP A 111 0.20 18.84 -5.71
N GLY A 112 0.76 18.34 -6.82
CA GLY A 112 2.18 18.49 -7.15
C GLY A 112 3.13 17.64 -6.31
N VAL A 113 2.59 16.74 -5.48
CA VAL A 113 3.34 15.85 -4.59
C VAL A 113 3.05 14.39 -4.89
N VAL A 114 3.92 13.48 -4.43
CA VAL A 114 3.70 12.04 -4.54
C VAL A 114 3.98 11.40 -3.20
N THR A 115 2.97 10.78 -2.60
CA THR A 115 3.12 10.00 -1.39
C THR A 115 3.74 8.64 -1.73
N ARG A 116 4.92 8.36 -1.14
CA ARG A 116 5.67 7.11 -1.33
C ARG A 116 6.13 6.54 -0.01
N GLY A 117 5.85 5.25 0.22
CA GLY A 117 6.41 4.50 1.35
C GLY A 117 6.22 5.19 2.70
N GLN A 118 5.19 6.03 2.83
CA GLN A 118 5.01 6.87 3.99
C GLN A 118 4.35 6.12 5.12
N SER A 119 4.75 6.57 6.29
CA SER A 119 4.46 5.97 7.56
C SER A 119 3.75 6.98 8.44
N GLY A 120 2.43 6.83 8.64
CA GLY A 120 1.65 7.70 9.53
C GLY A 120 0.28 8.06 8.98
N LYS A 121 -0.28 9.18 9.46
CA LYS A 121 -1.57 9.69 8.97
C LYS A 121 -1.45 9.98 7.48
N MET A 122 -2.29 9.33 6.68
CA MET A 122 -2.29 9.52 5.24
C MET A 122 -2.46 11.01 4.90
N PRO A 123 -1.61 11.61 4.06
CA PRO A 123 -1.75 12.99 3.63
C PRO A 123 -3.11 13.24 2.99
N GLU A 124 -3.58 14.48 3.09
CA GLU A 124 -4.86 14.88 2.51
C GLU A 124 -4.85 14.76 0.98
N SER A 125 -3.74 15.12 0.33
CA SER A 125 -3.51 14.93 -1.12
C SER A 125 -3.74 13.48 -1.56
N HIS A 126 -3.16 12.54 -0.81
CA HIS A 126 -3.33 11.12 -1.09
C HIS A 126 -4.75 10.63 -0.83
N ARG A 127 -5.41 11.11 0.24
CA ARG A 127 -6.83 10.79 0.49
C ARG A 127 -7.74 11.28 -0.63
N GLN A 128 -7.53 12.51 -1.11
CA GLN A 128 -8.30 13.07 -2.21
C GLN A 128 -8.05 12.30 -3.51
N ALA A 129 -6.80 11.96 -3.82
CA ALA A 129 -6.48 11.14 -4.99
C ALA A 129 -7.12 9.74 -4.93
N ARG A 130 -7.14 9.13 -3.74
CA ARG A 130 -7.83 7.86 -3.51
C ARG A 130 -9.33 8.00 -3.70
N ASP A 131 -9.95 9.02 -3.13
CA ASP A 131 -11.40 9.23 -3.19
C ASP A 131 -11.85 9.58 -4.62
N PHE A 132 -11.00 10.28 -5.39
CA PHE A 132 -11.18 10.49 -6.83
C PHE A 132 -11.25 9.16 -7.60
N LEU A 133 -10.29 8.25 -7.37
CA LEU A 133 -10.29 6.93 -8.01
C LEU A 133 -11.44 6.04 -7.53
N ALA A 134 -11.79 6.11 -6.23
CA ALA A 134 -12.93 5.38 -5.67
C ALA A 134 -14.24 5.78 -6.35
N ALA A 135 -14.47 7.09 -6.52
CA ALA A 135 -15.63 7.61 -7.24
C ALA A 135 -15.69 7.11 -8.69
N ARG A 136 -14.53 6.98 -9.35
CA ARG A 136 -14.43 6.49 -10.73
C ARG A 136 -14.86 5.04 -10.88
N VAL A 137 -14.54 4.18 -9.90
CA VAL A 137 -14.92 2.76 -9.90
C VAL A 137 -16.24 2.48 -9.17
N GLY A 138 -16.95 3.53 -8.73
CA GLY A 138 -18.18 3.40 -7.95
C GLY A 138 -18.01 2.79 -6.56
N ALA A 139 -16.78 2.80 -6.02
CA ALA A 139 -16.49 2.35 -4.67
C ALA A 139 -16.77 3.45 -3.65
N PRO A 140 -17.29 3.12 -2.45
CA PRO A 140 -17.43 4.11 -1.39
C PRO A 140 -16.04 4.62 -0.96
N PRO A 141 -15.94 5.86 -0.46
CA PRO A 141 -14.73 6.35 0.18
C PRO A 141 -14.33 5.41 1.32
N LEU A 142 -13.04 5.14 1.47
CA LEU A 142 -12.55 4.23 2.52
C LEU A 142 -12.95 4.71 3.94
N SER A 143 -13.16 6.02 4.13
CA SER A 143 -13.69 6.61 5.36
C SER A 143 -15.13 6.24 5.69
N GLN A 144 -15.91 5.79 4.70
CA GLN A 144 -17.33 5.44 4.82
C GLN A 144 -17.59 3.93 4.85
N LEU A 145 -16.56 3.10 4.66
CA LEU A 145 -16.65 1.63 4.64
C LEU A 145 -16.80 0.98 6.04
N GLY A 146 -17.37 1.71 7.01
CA GLY A 146 -17.82 1.15 8.29
C GLY A 146 -16.75 1.05 9.38
N ARG A 147 -16.27 2.19 9.91
CA ARG A 147 -15.52 2.21 11.17
C ARG A 147 -16.05 3.27 12.13
N THR A 148 -16.10 2.92 13.40
CA THR A 148 -16.23 3.90 14.49
C THR A 148 -14.93 4.69 14.65
N ALA A 149 -14.97 5.86 15.28
CA ALA A 149 -13.79 6.71 15.47
C ALA A 149 -12.66 6.00 16.28
N GLU A 150 -13.01 5.08 17.16
CA GLU A 150 -12.05 4.27 17.95
C GLU A 150 -11.34 3.22 17.09
N GLU A 151 -12.04 2.54 16.18
CA GLU A 151 -11.44 1.54 15.28
C GLU A 151 -10.53 2.17 14.22
N ILE A 152 -10.73 3.46 13.91
CA ILE A 152 -9.81 4.25 13.09
C ILE A 152 -8.54 4.54 13.89
N ALA A 153 -8.67 4.96 15.15
CA ALA A 153 -7.53 5.26 16.03
C ALA A 153 -6.68 4.03 16.34
N GLU A 154 -7.27 2.86 16.58
CA GLU A 154 -6.54 1.61 16.81
C GLU A 154 -5.80 1.14 15.55
N ALA A 155 -6.42 1.26 14.36
CA ALA A 155 -5.76 0.92 13.11
C ALA A 155 -4.59 1.88 12.80
N GLU A 156 -4.76 3.18 13.10
CA GLU A 156 -3.67 4.16 13.00
C GLU A 156 -2.52 3.81 13.95
N GLU A 157 -2.80 3.32 15.17
CA GLU A 157 -1.78 2.88 16.12
C GLU A 157 -1.03 1.63 15.66
N GLN A 158 -1.75 0.62 15.19
CA GLN A 158 -1.16 -0.61 14.66
C GLN A 158 -0.31 -0.34 13.40
N HIS A 159 -0.79 0.55 12.55
CA HIS A 159 -0.02 1.01 11.40
C HIS A 159 1.25 1.73 11.86
N ARG A 160 1.16 2.66 12.81
CA ARG A 160 2.32 3.36 13.40
C ARG A 160 3.37 2.40 13.96
N LEU A 161 2.94 1.33 14.64
CA LEU A 161 3.85 0.32 15.15
C LEU A 161 4.56 -0.42 14.00
N THR A 162 3.80 -0.85 12.99
CA THR A 162 4.33 -1.57 11.82
C THR A 162 5.40 -0.74 11.10
N LEU A 163 5.17 0.55 10.98
CA LEU A 163 6.07 1.46 10.30
C LEU A 163 7.37 1.69 11.08
N ARG A 164 7.29 1.83 12.41
CA ARG A 164 8.48 1.88 13.27
C ARG A 164 9.33 0.62 13.15
N VAL A 165 8.69 -0.55 13.01
CA VAL A 165 9.39 -1.81 12.77
C VAL A 165 10.08 -1.79 11.40
N ARG A 166 9.39 -1.35 10.33
CA ARG A 166 9.98 -1.24 8.99
C ARG A 166 11.16 -0.26 8.94
N ASP A 167 11.07 0.86 9.64
CA ASP A 167 12.15 1.84 9.75
C ASP A 167 13.37 1.24 10.47
N ALA A 168 13.14 0.51 11.57
CA ALA A 168 14.20 -0.19 12.29
C ALA A 168 14.87 -1.26 11.42
N LEU A 169 14.09 -2.04 10.66
CA LEU A 169 14.61 -3.05 9.73
C LEU A 169 15.38 -2.42 8.55
N THR A 170 14.95 -1.26 8.08
CA THR A 170 15.66 -0.51 7.02
C THR A 170 17.00 0.01 7.53
N ALA A 171 17.01 0.62 8.72
CA ALA A 171 18.23 1.09 9.36
C ALA A 171 19.21 -0.07 9.64
N LEU A 172 18.68 -1.24 9.99
CA LEU A 172 19.44 -2.47 10.18
C LEU A 172 20.08 -2.95 8.86
N ALA A 173 19.31 -3.00 7.77
CA ALA A 173 19.82 -3.38 6.46
C ALA A 173 20.93 -2.44 5.96
N ASP A 174 20.76 -1.12 6.14
CA ASP A 174 21.79 -0.14 5.78
C ASP A 174 23.07 -0.31 6.61
N LEU A 175 22.94 -0.62 7.91
CA LEU A 175 24.09 -0.89 8.78
C LEU A 175 24.86 -2.13 8.32
N TYR A 176 24.16 -3.22 7.99
CA TYR A 176 24.80 -4.42 7.45
C TYR A 176 25.43 -4.16 6.08
N HIS A 177 24.77 -3.38 5.22
CA HIS A 177 25.33 -3.01 3.93
C HIS A 177 26.63 -2.21 4.09
N GLN A 178 26.65 -1.22 4.99
CA GLN A 178 27.86 -0.45 5.31
C GLN A 178 28.99 -1.35 5.83
N ARG A 179 28.67 -2.36 6.65
CA ARG A 179 29.67 -3.33 7.13
C ARG A 179 30.26 -4.18 6.00
N LEU A 180 29.43 -4.64 5.06
CA LEU A 180 29.93 -5.39 3.90
C LEU A 180 30.80 -4.51 3.01
N ALA A 181 30.35 -3.29 2.70
CA ALA A 181 31.09 -2.36 1.86
C ALA A 181 32.41 -1.90 2.51
N GLY A 182 32.43 -1.77 3.84
CA GLY A 182 33.62 -1.38 4.61
C GLY A 182 34.63 -2.52 4.84
N ASN A 183 34.29 -3.77 4.52
CA ASN A 183 35.17 -4.93 4.69
C ASN A 183 35.61 -5.47 3.32
N ALA A 184 36.74 -4.98 2.82
CA ALA A 184 37.25 -5.30 1.49
C ALA A 184 37.52 -6.81 1.29
N GLU A 185 37.95 -7.52 2.34
CA GLU A 185 38.23 -8.96 2.29
C GLU A 185 36.93 -9.76 2.09
N VAL A 186 35.93 -9.50 2.93
CA VAL A 186 34.62 -10.17 2.86
C VAL A 186 33.89 -9.81 1.56
N LEU A 187 33.97 -8.56 1.13
CA LEU A 187 33.38 -8.11 -0.13
C LEU A 187 34.02 -8.81 -1.34
N ALA A 188 35.35 -8.91 -1.39
CA ALA A 188 36.06 -9.60 -2.46
C ALA A 188 35.71 -11.10 -2.49
N TRP A 189 35.70 -11.75 -1.32
CA TRP A 189 35.27 -13.14 -1.20
C TRP A 189 33.83 -13.33 -1.67
N PHE A 190 32.91 -12.47 -1.26
CA PHE A 190 31.50 -12.53 -1.64
C PHE A 190 31.30 -12.39 -3.16
N LYS A 191 31.95 -11.39 -3.77
CA LYS A 191 31.92 -11.17 -5.23
C LYS A 191 32.47 -12.39 -5.96
N SER A 192 33.58 -12.96 -5.49
CA SER A 192 34.19 -14.14 -6.10
C SER A 192 33.35 -15.41 -5.92
N LYS A 193 32.70 -15.59 -4.76
CA LYS A 193 31.95 -16.80 -4.42
C LYS A 193 30.62 -16.89 -5.16
N TYR A 194 29.92 -15.76 -5.28
CA TYR A 194 28.55 -15.71 -5.82
C TYR A 194 28.45 -15.05 -7.21
N GLY A 195 29.52 -14.44 -7.71
CA GLY A 195 29.51 -13.75 -9.01
C GLY A 195 28.60 -12.52 -9.06
N ILE A 196 28.22 -11.98 -7.91
CA ILE A 196 27.30 -10.84 -7.82
C ILE A 196 28.09 -9.54 -7.99
N GLY A 197 27.71 -8.77 -9.01
CA GLY A 197 28.29 -7.46 -9.30
C GLY A 197 28.00 -6.40 -8.25
N GLU A 198 28.87 -5.39 -8.17
CA GLU A 198 28.81 -4.31 -7.18
C GLU A 198 27.53 -3.47 -7.28
N GLU A 199 27.05 -3.24 -8.51
CA GLU A 199 25.78 -2.58 -8.77
C GLU A 199 24.61 -3.30 -8.07
N THR A 200 24.57 -4.63 -8.15
CA THR A 200 23.53 -5.45 -7.52
C THR A 200 23.66 -5.44 -5.99
N ILE A 201 24.88 -5.50 -5.47
CA ILE A 201 25.16 -5.39 -4.01
C ILE A 201 24.63 -4.06 -3.46
N PHE A 202 24.88 -2.97 -4.16
CA PHE A 202 24.42 -1.63 -3.78
C PHE A 202 22.90 -1.48 -3.91
N ARG A 203 22.33 -1.88 -5.06
CA ARG A 203 20.90 -1.75 -5.37
C ARG A 203 20.04 -2.52 -4.36
N LEU A 204 20.45 -3.75 -4.02
CA LEU A 204 19.72 -4.63 -3.11
C LEU A 204 20.12 -4.46 -1.64
N LYS A 205 21.06 -3.55 -1.33
CA LYS A 205 21.57 -3.33 0.03
C LYS A 205 22.02 -4.64 0.69
N ILE A 206 22.73 -5.48 -0.06
CA ILE A 206 23.29 -6.73 0.48
C ILE A 206 24.28 -6.34 1.58
N GLY A 207 24.17 -6.99 2.74
CA GLY A 207 24.92 -6.63 3.94
C GLY A 207 25.59 -7.81 4.64
N PHE A 208 26.48 -7.46 5.56
CA PHE A 208 27.26 -8.40 6.36
C PHE A 208 26.86 -8.26 7.83
N ALA A 209 26.26 -9.33 8.36
CA ALA A 209 25.90 -9.44 9.76
C ALA A 209 27.05 -10.12 10.53
N ASP A 210 27.87 -9.29 11.16
CA ASP A 210 28.90 -9.75 12.10
C ASP A 210 28.43 -9.59 13.55
N ASN A 211 28.91 -10.46 14.43
CA ASN A 211 28.67 -10.45 15.87
C ASN A 211 29.59 -9.46 16.62
N ALA A 212 30.33 -8.61 15.90
CA ALA A 212 31.25 -7.64 16.50
C ALA A 212 30.51 -6.47 17.19
N GLU A 213 31.03 -6.06 18.35
CA GLU A 213 30.56 -4.90 19.13
C GLU A 213 30.83 -3.57 18.41
N PRO A 214 29.98 -2.53 18.58
CA PRO A 214 28.80 -2.49 19.44
C PRO A 214 27.62 -3.30 18.88
N SER A 215 26.92 -4.01 19.77
CA SER A 215 25.69 -4.74 19.42
C SER A 215 24.75 -3.92 18.54
N VAL A 216 24.32 -4.56 17.45
CA VAL A 216 23.48 -3.99 16.40
C VAL A 216 22.18 -3.39 16.97
N VAL A 217 21.66 -3.99 18.05
CA VAL A 217 20.47 -3.52 18.78
C VAL A 217 20.68 -2.09 19.29
N ARG A 218 21.84 -1.78 19.88
CA ARG A 218 22.14 -0.46 20.43
C ARG A 218 22.24 0.63 19.36
N GLN A 219 22.69 0.27 18.16
CA GLN A 219 22.86 1.21 17.04
C GLN A 219 21.52 1.49 16.35
N VAL A 220 20.70 0.46 16.18
CA VAL A 220 19.37 0.58 15.56
C VAL A 220 18.38 1.32 16.48
N SER A 221 18.36 1.01 17.78
CA SER A 221 17.47 1.70 18.72
C SER A 221 17.73 3.20 18.80
N ARG A 222 18.98 3.65 18.71
CA ARG A 222 19.34 5.08 18.67
C ARG A 222 18.89 5.78 17.39
N ARG A 223 18.96 5.12 16.24
CA ARG A 223 18.53 5.68 14.95
C ARG A 223 17.01 5.67 14.77
N ALA A 224 16.33 4.64 15.28
CA ALA A 224 14.88 4.47 15.14
C ALA A 224 14.06 5.10 16.28
N GLY A 225 14.70 5.76 17.26
CA GLY A 225 14.02 6.37 18.41
C GLY A 225 13.30 5.36 19.31
N LEU A 226 13.73 4.09 19.30
CA LEU A 226 13.15 3.03 20.12
C LEU A 226 13.80 3.02 21.50
N ALA A 227 12.98 2.92 22.55
CA ALA A 227 13.48 2.70 23.90
C ALA A 227 14.33 1.42 23.92
N VAL A 228 15.59 1.54 24.33
CA VAL A 228 16.47 0.38 24.54
C VAL A 228 15.97 -0.32 25.80
N PRO A 229 15.55 -1.60 25.73
CA PRO A 229 15.25 -2.34 26.95
C PRO A 229 16.51 -2.36 27.81
N HIS A 230 16.40 -1.88 29.05
CA HIS A 230 17.44 -2.09 30.04
C HIS A 230 17.40 -3.56 30.44
N GLY A 231 18.37 -4.33 29.95
CA GLY A 231 18.64 -5.66 30.46
C GLY A 231 18.13 -6.79 29.58
N GLU A 232 19.01 -7.78 29.48
CA GLU A 232 18.81 -9.14 29.00
C GLU A 232 18.83 -9.35 27.48
N ALA A 233 20.05 -9.66 27.03
CA ALA A 233 20.33 -10.37 25.80
C ALA A 233 19.52 -11.68 25.74
N GLY A 234 18.35 -11.62 25.12
CA GLY A 234 17.54 -12.80 24.83
C GLY A 234 16.80 -12.58 23.51
N GLY A 235 17.25 -13.25 22.45
CA GLY A 235 16.37 -13.43 21.28
C GLY A 235 16.94 -13.23 19.88
N HIS A 236 18.25 -13.32 19.62
CA HIS A 236 18.73 -13.88 18.34
C HIS A 236 20.19 -14.30 18.48
N ARG A 237 20.39 -15.55 18.93
CA ARG A 237 21.67 -16.23 18.88
C ARG A 237 21.73 -17.03 17.59
N PRO A 238 22.35 -16.54 16.50
CA PRO A 238 22.62 -17.41 15.36
C PRO A 238 23.58 -18.52 15.80
N PRO A 239 23.42 -19.76 15.30
CA PRO A 239 24.34 -20.85 15.61
C PRO A 239 25.77 -20.50 15.13
N PRO A 240 26.81 -21.05 15.78
CA PRO A 240 28.18 -20.74 15.42
C PRO A 240 28.52 -21.35 14.04
N GLN A 241 29.11 -20.51 13.20
CA GLN A 241 29.70 -20.82 11.89
C GLN A 241 28.74 -21.24 10.77
N GLU A 242 27.85 -20.32 10.37
CA GLU A 242 27.41 -20.26 8.98
C GLU A 242 27.29 -18.79 8.56
N THR A 243 28.06 -18.41 7.54
CA THR A 243 28.05 -17.08 6.92
C THR A 243 26.65 -16.78 6.37
N ARG A 244 25.79 -16.12 7.17
CA ARG A 244 24.45 -15.74 6.73
C ARG A 244 24.48 -14.39 6.03
N ILE A 245 24.48 -14.45 4.70
CA ILE A 245 24.17 -13.32 3.83
C ILE A 245 22.66 -13.07 3.94
N LEU A 246 22.28 -11.93 4.50
CA LEU A 246 20.89 -11.50 4.52
C LEU A 246 20.66 -10.59 3.30
N CYS A 247 19.75 -11.03 2.42
CA CYS A 247 19.25 -10.22 1.31
C CYS A 247 18.09 -9.37 1.85
N GLY A 248 18.25 -8.04 1.82
CA GLY A 248 17.17 -7.11 2.12
C GLY A 248 16.17 -7.10 0.97
N ALA A 249 15.23 -8.05 0.96
CA ALA A 249 14.07 -7.97 0.09
C ALA A 249 13.22 -6.77 0.56
N ARG A 250 13.29 -5.65 -0.16
CA ARG A 250 12.21 -4.67 -0.13
C ARG A 250 10.97 -5.39 -0.66
N HIS A 251 10.06 -5.77 0.24
CA HIS A 251 8.72 -6.11 -0.17
C HIS A 251 8.08 -4.85 -0.75
N GLN A 252 8.01 -4.86 -2.08
CA GLN A 252 7.15 -4.00 -2.88
C GLN A 252 5.70 -4.26 -2.49
#